data_AF-A0A7R9E1K7-F1
#
_entry.id   AF-A0A7R9E1K7-F1
#
_cell.length_a   1.000
_cell.length_b   1.000
_cell.length_c   1.000
_cell.angle_alpha   90.00
_cell.angle_beta   90.00
_cell.angle_gamma   90.00
#
_symmetry.space_group_name_H-M   'P 1'
#
loop_
_entity.id
_entity.type
_entity.pdbx_description
1 polymer ?
#
loop_
_entity_poly.entity_id
_entity_poly.type
_entity_poly.pdbx_seq_one_letter_code
_entity_poly.pdbx_strand_id
1 'polypeptide(L)'
;MSLVRRYFDAYAAENVSFWGVTAQNEPTQGDVIPSVIITMGWTAEEQRDWVAQHLGPTLQQAGYGDLALMIFDDNRVFLPGWADTVLADETAERYVTGVAVHYYTDTSVDPSVLTETHEHFPNKFILYTEACDLHQIVDSDLGNWEKGELYGTSIIQALTHWSGGWTDWNMVLDTQGGPTWSPKPYNAPIIANLTSDEFYKQPSYYFLAHFSSFIPPGSKRVGLTTEDARGLEYAAFLTPEDRIVVTIQNK
;
A
#
# COMPACT_ATOMS: atom_id res chain seq x y z
N MET A 1 -29.38 -7.56 -7.09
CA MET A 1 -27.98 -7.48 -7.56
C MET A 1 -27.15 -6.86 -6.43
N SER A 2 -26.09 -7.52 -5.96
CA SER A 2 -25.26 -7.01 -4.85
C SER A 2 -24.52 -5.71 -5.25
N LEU A 3 -24.13 -4.89 -4.26
CA LEU A 3 -23.35 -3.67 -4.52
C LEU A 3 -22.02 -3.99 -5.20
N VAL A 4 -21.34 -5.04 -4.75
CA VAL A 4 -20.09 -5.56 -5.32
C VAL A 4 -20.22 -5.81 -6.83
N ARG A 5 -21.25 -6.57 -7.24
CA ARG A 5 -21.49 -6.83 -8.68
C ARG A 5 -21.76 -5.53 -9.44
N ARG A 6 -22.58 -4.64 -8.89
CA ARG A 6 -22.88 -3.34 -9.54
C ARG A 6 -21.63 -2.51 -9.76
N TYR A 7 -20.69 -2.50 -8.82
CA TYR A 7 -19.43 -1.76 -8.93
C TYR A 7 -18.58 -2.30 -10.08
N PHE A 8 -18.26 -3.60 -10.05
CA PHE A 8 -17.38 -4.18 -11.06
C PHE A 8 -18.03 -4.24 -12.45
N ASP A 9 -19.33 -4.53 -12.56
CA ASP A 9 -20.04 -4.53 -13.85
C ASP A 9 -20.05 -3.13 -14.48
N ALA A 10 -20.14 -2.06 -13.67
CA ALA A 10 -20.11 -0.68 -14.17
C ALA A 10 -18.74 -0.31 -14.76
N TYR A 11 -17.64 -0.69 -14.10
CA TYR A 11 -16.29 -0.46 -14.64
C TYR A 11 -16.00 -1.35 -15.85
N ALA A 12 -16.48 -2.60 -15.86
CA ALA A 12 -16.33 -3.49 -17.00
C ALA A 12 -17.06 -2.94 -18.25
N ALA A 13 -18.21 -2.28 -18.08
CA ALA A 13 -18.91 -1.60 -19.17
C ALA A 13 -18.09 -0.46 -19.80
N GLU A 14 -17.15 0.12 -19.04
CA GLU A 14 -16.19 1.14 -19.48
C GLU A 14 -14.81 0.54 -19.88
N ASN A 15 -14.73 -0.79 -20.04
CA ASN A 15 -13.50 -1.54 -20.36
C ASN A 15 -12.37 -1.42 -19.31
N VAL A 16 -12.73 -1.22 -18.05
CA VAL A 16 -11.77 -1.23 -16.93
C VAL A 16 -11.90 -2.53 -16.15
N SER A 17 -10.80 -3.26 -16.04
CA SER A 17 -10.67 -4.47 -15.23
C SER A 17 -9.89 -4.20 -13.95
N PHE A 18 -10.18 -4.96 -12.89
CA PHE A 18 -9.45 -4.90 -11.64
C PHE A 18 -8.53 -6.12 -11.48
N TRP A 19 -7.37 -5.90 -10.86
CA TRP A 19 -6.47 -6.97 -10.43
C TRP A 19 -6.84 -7.48 -9.03
N GLY A 20 -7.21 -6.57 -8.13
CA GLY A 20 -7.51 -6.88 -6.74
C GLY A 20 -8.45 -5.88 -6.10
N VAL A 21 -8.85 -6.17 -4.87
CA VAL A 21 -9.74 -5.37 -4.04
C VAL A 21 -9.39 -5.56 -2.57
N THR A 22 -9.46 -4.50 -1.78
CA THR A 22 -9.30 -4.59 -0.33
C THR A 22 -10.68 -4.70 0.32
N ALA A 23 -10.76 -5.39 1.47
CA ALA A 23 -12.05 -5.63 2.12
C ALA A 23 -12.70 -4.33 2.63
N GLN A 24 -11.87 -3.39 3.11
CA GLN A 24 -12.25 -2.08 3.63
C GLN A 24 -10.97 -1.25 3.79
N ASN A 25 -10.98 0.02 3.36
CA ASN A 25 -9.90 0.97 3.66
C ASN A 25 -9.89 1.34 5.14
N GLU A 26 -8.74 1.21 5.80
CA GLU A 26 -8.49 1.60 7.20
C GLU A 26 -9.63 1.21 8.16
N PRO A 27 -9.92 -0.10 8.32
CA PRO A 27 -11.00 -0.57 9.18
C PRO A 27 -10.82 -0.15 10.65
N THR A 28 -9.61 0.17 11.12
CA THR A 28 -9.41 0.65 12.49
C THR A 28 -9.82 2.12 12.67
N GLN A 29 -9.87 2.89 11.57
CA GLN A 29 -10.16 4.31 11.62
C GLN A 29 -11.61 4.62 12.03
N GLY A 30 -12.52 3.66 11.89
CA GLY A 30 -13.90 3.81 12.33
C GLY A 30 -14.10 3.80 13.85
N ASP A 31 -13.08 3.40 14.63
CA ASP A 31 -13.08 3.52 16.09
C ASP A 31 -12.82 4.97 16.56
N VAL A 32 -12.35 5.85 15.67
CA VAL A 32 -12.13 7.27 15.97
C VAL A 32 -13.46 8.02 15.85
N ILE A 33 -14.04 8.40 17.00
CA ILE A 33 -15.34 9.09 17.07
C ILE A 33 -15.20 10.50 17.69
N PRO A 34 -15.63 11.57 17.01
CA PRO A 34 -16.21 11.59 15.66
C PRO A 34 -15.14 11.43 14.58
N SER A 35 -15.42 10.63 13.55
CA SER A 35 -14.56 10.57 12.37
C SER A 35 -14.72 11.86 11.55
N VAL A 36 -13.60 12.39 11.07
CA VAL A 36 -13.55 13.54 10.16
C VAL A 36 -13.40 13.13 8.69
N ILE A 37 -13.30 11.81 8.43
CA ILE A 37 -13.19 11.21 7.10
C ILE A 37 -14.23 10.11 6.88
N ILE A 38 -14.46 9.70 5.62
CA ILE A 38 -15.35 8.60 5.27
C ILE A 38 -14.67 7.32 5.74
N THR A 39 -15.32 6.58 6.61
CA THR A 39 -14.77 5.36 7.20
C THR A 39 -15.90 4.39 7.54
N MET A 40 -15.54 3.11 7.65
CA MET A 40 -16.38 2.06 8.20
C MET A 40 -15.50 1.21 9.11
N GLY A 41 -15.76 1.28 10.41
CA GLY A 41 -14.94 0.61 11.42
C GLY A 41 -15.31 -0.85 11.55
N TRP A 42 -14.31 -1.73 11.53
CA TRP A 42 -14.45 -3.17 11.81
C TRP A 42 -13.43 -3.62 12.85
N THR A 43 -13.74 -4.64 13.64
CA THR A 43 -12.71 -5.45 14.28
C THR A 43 -12.15 -6.49 13.30
N ALA A 44 -11.04 -7.14 13.66
CA ALA A 44 -10.50 -8.23 12.86
C ALA A 44 -11.48 -9.42 12.74
N GLU A 45 -12.25 -9.72 13.80
CA GLU A 45 -13.30 -10.75 13.78
C GLU A 45 -14.47 -10.36 12.87
N GLU A 46 -14.88 -9.09 12.86
CA GLU A 46 -15.92 -8.60 11.95
C GLU A 46 -15.45 -8.68 10.50
N GLN A 47 -14.20 -8.32 10.21
CA GLN A 47 -13.61 -8.49 8.88
C GLN A 47 -13.58 -9.97 8.48
N ARG A 48 -13.15 -10.87 9.38
CA ARG A 48 -13.16 -12.32 9.15
C ARG A 48 -14.55 -12.82 8.78
N ASP A 49 -15.54 -12.52 9.61
CA ASP A 49 -16.91 -13.00 9.42
C ASP A 49 -17.51 -12.42 8.13
N TRP A 50 -17.25 -11.15 7.84
CA TRP A 50 -17.66 -10.52 6.59
C TRP A 50 -17.04 -11.18 5.36
N VAL A 51 -15.73 -11.44 5.37
CA VAL A 51 -15.05 -12.14 4.26
C VAL A 51 -15.60 -13.55 4.07
N ALA A 52 -15.70 -14.33 5.15
CA ALA A 52 -16.14 -15.72 5.11
C ALA A 52 -17.61 -15.87 4.67
N GLN A 53 -18.49 -15.03 5.20
CA GLN A 53 -19.95 -15.23 5.07
C GLN A 53 -20.58 -14.39 3.96
N HIS A 54 -19.90 -13.32 3.52
CA HIS A 54 -20.51 -12.34 2.61
C HIS A 54 -19.62 -11.97 1.42
N LEU A 55 -18.49 -11.30 1.62
CA LEU A 55 -17.70 -10.73 0.52
C LEU A 55 -17.15 -11.81 -0.40
N GLY A 56 -16.48 -12.83 0.15
CA GLY A 56 -15.93 -13.95 -0.61
C GLY A 56 -16.97 -14.68 -1.46
N PRO A 57 -18.06 -15.20 -0.86
CA PRO A 57 -19.14 -15.84 -1.61
C PRO A 57 -19.78 -14.92 -2.66
N THR A 58 -19.94 -13.63 -2.34
CA THR A 58 -20.54 -12.65 -3.27
C THR A 58 -19.65 -12.41 -4.48
N LEU A 59 -18.33 -12.29 -4.30
CA LEU A 59 -17.37 -12.15 -5.41
C LEU A 59 -17.43 -13.37 -6.34
N GLN A 60 -17.42 -14.58 -5.79
CA GLN A 60 -17.53 -15.80 -6.58
C GLN A 60 -18.84 -15.88 -7.38
N GLN A 61 -19.99 -15.67 -6.72
CA GLN A 61 -21.30 -15.66 -7.37
C GLN A 61 -21.44 -14.52 -8.40
N ALA A 62 -20.69 -13.43 -8.21
CA ALA A 62 -20.66 -12.31 -9.12
C ALA A 62 -19.76 -12.55 -10.35
N GLY A 63 -18.98 -13.63 -10.40
CA GLY A 63 -18.00 -13.89 -11.46
C GLY A 63 -16.68 -13.12 -11.29
N TYR A 64 -16.43 -12.58 -10.09
CA TYR A 64 -15.23 -11.83 -9.72
C TYR A 64 -14.39 -12.58 -8.68
N GLY A 65 -14.50 -13.92 -8.64
CA GLY A 65 -13.77 -14.78 -7.71
C GLY A 65 -12.25 -14.83 -7.95
N ASP A 66 -11.79 -14.41 -9.14
CA ASP A 66 -10.38 -14.39 -9.51
C ASP A 66 -9.65 -13.09 -9.09
N LEU A 67 -10.37 -12.10 -8.56
CA LEU A 67 -9.75 -10.89 -8.02
C LEU A 67 -8.90 -11.25 -6.80
N ALA A 68 -7.72 -10.62 -6.69
CA ALA A 68 -6.92 -10.69 -5.47
C ALA A 68 -7.63 -9.95 -4.34
N LEU A 69 -8.32 -10.69 -3.46
CA LEU A 69 -8.93 -10.11 -2.27
C LEU A 69 -7.88 -9.94 -1.18
N MET A 70 -7.68 -8.71 -0.74
CA MET A 70 -6.76 -8.34 0.32
C MET A 70 -7.53 -7.95 1.58
N ILE A 71 -7.06 -8.45 2.72
CA ILE A 71 -7.57 -8.07 4.04
C ILE A 71 -6.72 -6.94 4.63
N PHE A 72 -7.14 -6.46 5.80
CA PHE A 72 -6.46 -5.43 6.58
C PHE A 72 -6.55 -4.02 5.95
N ASP A 73 -5.65 -3.66 5.03
CA ASP A 73 -5.61 -2.33 4.37
C ASP A 73 -5.51 -1.18 5.38
N ASP A 74 -4.58 -1.34 6.32
CA ASP A 74 -4.31 -0.41 7.42
C ASP A 74 -2.84 -0.49 7.86
N ASN A 75 -2.48 0.27 8.88
CA ASN A 75 -1.12 0.51 9.33
C ASN A 75 -0.48 -0.71 10.01
N ARG A 76 0.79 -1.00 9.68
CA ARG A 76 1.50 -2.22 10.14
C ARG A 76 1.56 -2.45 11.67
N VAL A 77 1.23 -1.46 12.50
CA VAL A 77 1.15 -1.59 13.97
C VAL A 77 0.20 -2.69 14.45
N PHE A 78 -0.83 -3.05 13.68
CA PHE A 78 -1.77 -4.11 14.06
C PHE A 78 -1.38 -5.50 13.53
N LEU A 79 -0.23 -5.62 12.88
CA LEU A 79 0.31 -6.90 12.42
C LEU A 79 1.27 -7.52 13.45
N PRO A 80 1.35 -8.86 13.54
CA PRO A 80 0.59 -9.85 12.74
C PRO A 80 -0.86 -10.07 13.23
N GLY A 81 -1.24 -9.52 14.38
CA GLY A 81 -2.48 -9.87 15.08
C GLY A 81 -3.76 -9.81 14.25
N TRP A 82 -3.91 -8.80 13.38
CA TRP A 82 -5.07 -8.73 12.48
C TRP A 82 -5.09 -9.88 11.46
N ALA A 83 -3.94 -10.17 10.87
CA ALA A 83 -3.79 -11.28 9.93
C ALA A 83 -4.05 -12.62 10.63
N ASP A 84 -3.52 -12.81 11.84
CA ASP A 84 -3.76 -14.01 12.65
C ASP A 84 -5.25 -14.26 12.88
N THR A 85 -6.01 -13.24 13.27
CA THR A 85 -7.45 -13.38 13.52
C THR A 85 -8.25 -13.74 12.27
N VAL A 86 -7.94 -13.12 11.13
CA VAL A 86 -8.71 -13.34 9.89
C VAL A 86 -8.30 -14.65 9.21
N LEU A 87 -7.01 -14.93 9.12
CA LEU A 87 -6.46 -16.05 8.35
C LEU A 87 -6.42 -17.37 9.13
N ALA A 88 -6.61 -17.35 10.46
CA ALA A 88 -6.81 -18.59 11.23
C ALA A 88 -8.17 -19.27 10.93
N ASP A 89 -9.13 -18.58 10.32
CA ASP A 89 -10.39 -19.16 9.86
C ASP A 89 -10.29 -19.65 8.41
N GLU A 90 -10.38 -20.96 8.20
CA GLU A 90 -10.25 -21.60 6.89
C GLU A 90 -11.31 -21.17 5.85
N THR A 91 -12.44 -20.63 6.30
CA THR A 91 -13.50 -20.13 5.41
C THR A 91 -13.20 -18.72 4.94
N ALA A 92 -12.64 -17.86 5.80
CA ALA A 92 -12.13 -16.56 5.35
C ALA A 92 -10.87 -16.73 4.50
N GLU A 93 -9.88 -17.48 4.99
CA GLU A 93 -8.55 -17.66 4.40
C GLU A 93 -8.59 -18.07 2.92
N ARG A 94 -9.52 -18.96 2.54
CA ARG A 94 -9.67 -19.45 1.16
C ARG A 94 -10.04 -18.37 0.15
N TYR A 95 -10.66 -17.27 0.59
CA TYR A 95 -11.01 -16.15 -0.28
C TYR A 95 -9.89 -15.11 -0.32
N VAL A 96 -9.02 -15.09 0.69
CA VAL A 96 -7.99 -14.06 0.84
C VAL A 96 -6.75 -14.45 0.06
N THR A 97 -6.26 -13.54 -0.78
CA THR A 97 -5.02 -13.71 -1.55
C THR A 97 -3.82 -13.05 -0.87
N GLY A 98 -4.04 -11.97 -0.11
CA GLY A 98 -2.96 -11.23 0.53
C GLY A 98 -3.41 -10.30 1.66
N VAL A 99 -2.44 -9.63 2.28
CA VAL A 99 -2.60 -8.63 3.34
C VAL A 99 -2.15 -7.28 2.81
N ALA A 100 -3.05 -6.30 2.85
CA ALA A 100 -2.79 -4.92 2.45
C ALA A 100 -2.31 -4.09 3.65
N VAL A 101 -1.34 -3.20 3.44
CA VAL A 101 -0.65 -2.46 4.51
C VAL A 101 -0.45 -1.00 4.15
N HIS A 102 -0.65 -0.10 5.11
CA HIS A 102 -0.42 1.34 4.98
C HIS A 102 0.89 1.79 5.65
N TYR A 103 1.47 2.86 5.11
CA TYR A 103 2.77 3.42 5.48
C TYR A 103 2.82 4.18 6.81
N TYR A 104 1.70 4.68 7.35
CA TYR A 104 1.70 5.81 8.28
C TYR A 104 2.30 5.53 9.67
N THR A 105 2.64 4.29 9.97
CA THR A 105 3.36 3.89 11.20
C THR A 105 4.81 3.46 10.97
N ASP A 106 5.34 3.60 9.75
CA ASP A 106 6.66 3.06 9.38
C ASP A 106 7.81 3.64 10.22
N THR A 107 7.72 4.91 10.63
CA THR A 107 8.75 5.54 11.48
C THR A 107 8.71 5.08 12.93
N SER A 108 7.66 4.39 13.35
CA SER A 108 7.37 4.08 14.76
C SER A 108 7.26 2.58 15.05
N VAL A 109 7.10 1.75 14.02
CA VAL A 109 6.95 0.30 14.11
C VAL A 109 8.03 -0.35 13.28
N ASP A 110 8.70 -1.37 13.80
CA ASP A 110 9.74 -2.09 13.06
C ASP A 110 9.15 -2.89 11.90
N PRO A 111 9.76 -2.92 10.70
CA PRO A 111 9.26 -3.72 9.57
C PRO A 111 9.27 -5.24 9.84
N SER A 112 9.91 -5.72 10.91
CA SER A 112 9.89 -7.13 11.32
C SER A 112 8.49 -7.71 11.48
N VAL A 113 7.48 -6.90 11.80
CA VAL A 113 6.07 -7.35 11.89
C VAL A 113 5.54 -7.87 10.55
N LEU A 114 6.07 -7.39 9.42
CA LEU A 114 5.75 -7.89 8.09
C LEU A 114 6.37 -9.27 7.87
N THR A 115 7.62 -9.45 8.33
CA THR A 115 8.29 -10.77 8.30
C THR A 115 7.56 -11.78 9.17
N GLU A 116 7.16 -11.40 10.39
CA GLU A 116 6.37 -12.26 11.27
C GLU A 116 5.03 -12.66 10.63
N THR A 117 4.34 -11.70 10.01
CA THR A 117 3.10 -11.97 9.25
C THR A 117 3.33 -12.96 8.10
N HIS A 118 4.42 -12.79 7.34
CA HIS A 118 4.78 -13.72 6.27
C HIS A 118 5.14 -15.12 6.81
N GLU A 119 5.84 -15.21 7.94
CA GLU A 119 6.19 -16.49 8.56
C GLU A 119 4.95 -17.27 9.03
N HIS A 120 3.92 -16.57 9.54
CA HIS A 120 2.64 -17.17 9.89
C HIS A 120 1.85 -17.61 8.64
N PHE A 121 1.86 -16.81 7.57
CA PHE A 121 1.07 -17.03 6.36
C PHE A 121 1.88 -16.91 5.06
N PRO A 122 2.84 -17.83 4.79
CA PRO A 122 3.82 -17.67 3.71
C PRO A 122 3.21 -17.74 2.30
N ASN A 123 1.99 -18.26 2.18
CA ASN A 123 1.25 -18.35 0.93
C ASN A 123 0.39 -17.11 0.63
N LYS A 124 0.37 -16.11 1.53
CA LYS A 124 -0.33 -14.85 1.35
C LYS A 124 0.68 -13.76 1.07
N PHE A 125 0.49 -13.02 -0.03
CA PHE A 125 1.38 -11.90 -0.32
C PHE A 125 1.09 -10.73 0.63
N ILE A 126 2.08 -9.89 0.88
CA ILE A 126 1.91 -8.59 1.53
C ILE A 126 2.02 -7.51 0.45
N LEU A 127 1.16 -6.50 0.47
CA LEU A 127 1.24 -5.36 -0.45
C LEU A 127 1.09 -4.06 0.34
N TYR A 128 2.03 -3.13 0.17
CA TYR A 128 1.79 -1.76 0.60
C TYR A 128 0.82 -1.09 -0.39
N THR A 129 -0.41 -0.84 0.05
CA THR A 129 -1.53 -0.36 -0.77
C THR A 129 -1.71 1.14 -0.71
N GLU A 130 -1.16 1.79 0.32
CA GLU A 130 -1.25 3.23 0.48
C GLU A 130 -0.04 3.79 1.24
N ALA A 131 0.46 4.92 0.74
CA ALA A 131 1.45 5.71 1.42
C ALA A 131 1.36 7.18 1.01
N CYS A 132 1.50 8.06 1.99
CA CYS A 132 1.47 9.50 1.79
C CYS A 132 2.29 10.20 2.87
N ASP A 133 2.80 11.39 2.54
CA ASP A 133 3.18 12.35 3.56
C ASP A 133 1.92 13.15 3.97
N LEU A 134 1.45 12.90 5.20
CA LEU A 134 0.19 13.45 5.72
C LEU A 134 0.27 14.92 6.13
N HIS A 135 1.38 15.62 5.87
CA HIS A 135 1.53 17.04 6.17
C HIS A 135 1.08 17.93 5.02
N GLN A 136 0.57 19.12 5.36
CA GLN A 136 0.25 20.16 4.41
C GLN A 136 1.48 20.53 3.59
N ILE A 137 1.32 20.68 2.27
CA ILE A 137 2.33 21.30 1.43
C ILE A 137 2.50 22.75 1.86
N VAL A 138 3.68 23.06 2.39
CA VAL A 138 4.16 24.44 2.55
C VAL A 138 5.23 24.72 1.50
N ASP A 139 5.53 26.00 1.21
CA ASP A 139 6.52 26.35 0.17
C ASP A 139 7.89 25.67 0.40
N SER A 140 8.28 25.43 1.66
CA SER A 140 9.52 24.71 2.01
C SER A 140 9.48 23.21 1.70
N ASP A 141 8.32 22.65 1.34
CA ASP A 141 8.17 21.25 0.97
C ASP A 141 8.41 21.00 -0.52
N LEU A 142 8.32 22.04 -1.35
CA LEU A 142 8.70 21.92 -2.76
C LEU A 142 10.19 21.62 -2.85
N GLY A 143 10.54 20.43 -3.33
CA GLY A 143 11.94 19.99 -3.38
C GLY A 143 12.49 19.44 -2.06
N ASN A 144 11.67 19.16 -1.04
CA ASN A 144 12.15 18.63 0.24
C ASN A 144 12.69 17.19 0.09
N TRP A 145 14.01 17.04 0.24
CA TRP A 145 14.74 15.79 0.04
C TRP A 145 14.43 14.74 1.11
N GLU A 146 14.28 15.15 2.37
CA GLU A 146 14.01 14.24 3.50
C GLU A 146 12.70 13.47 3.29
N LYS A 147 11.69 14.11 2.68
CA LYS A 147 10.43 13.44 2.30
C LYS A 147 10.65 12.34 1.26
N GLY A 148 11.58 12.55 0.32
CA GLY A 148 12.01 11.52 -0.62
C GLY A 148 12.73 10.36 0.07
N GLU A 149 13.63 10.66 1.00
CA GLU A 149 14.37 9.65 1.76
C GLU A 149 13.47 8.74 2.59
N LEU A 150 12.39 9.28 3.15
CA LEU A 150 11.37 8.51 3.85
C LEU A 150 10.70 7.48 2.92
N TYR A 151 10.37 7.86 1.69
CA TYR A 151 9.80 6.96 0.68
C TYR A 151 10.79 5.86 0.31
N GLY A 152 12.04 6.23 -0.01
CA GLY A 152 13.06 5.24 -0.35
C GLY A 152 13.29 4.22 0.76
N THR A 153 13.28 4.68 2.01
CA THR A 153 13.39 3.79 3.17
C THR A 153 12.20 2.86 3.34
N SER A 154 10.99 3.40 3.25
CA SER A 154 9.79 2.56 3.32
C SER A 154 9.81 1.48 2.24
N ILE A 155 10.10 1.85 1.00
CA ILE A 155 10.10 0.92 -0.12
C ILE A 155 11.17 -0.17 0.09
N ILE A 156 12.39 0.19 0.50
CA ILE A 156 13.44 -0.80 0.78
C ILE A 156 13.03 -1.71 1.94
N GLN A 157 12.51 -1.16 3.04
CA GLN A 157 12.06 -1.94 4.19
C GLN A 157 10.92 -2.88 3.82
N ALA A 158 9.88 -2.39 3.14
CA ALA A 158 8.75 -3.20 2.70
C ALA A 158 9.21 -4.34 1.79
N LEU A 159 10.00 -4.05 0.75
CA LEU A 159 10.47 -5.06 -0.20
C LEU A 159 11.46 -6.06 0.42
N THR A 160 12.21 -5.67 1.46
CA THR A 160 13.12 -6.57 2.18
C THR A 160 12.42 -7.38 3.27
N HIS A 161 11.18 -7.02 3.63
CA HIS A 161 10.31 -7.73 4.58
C HIS A 161 9.06 -8.27 3.90
N TRP A 162 9.26 -8.96 2.77
CA TRP A 162 8.26 -9.78 2.06
C TRP A 162 7.10 -9.05 1.36
N SER A 163 7.07 -7.72 1.35
CA SER A 163 6.11 -7.02 0.52
C SER A 163 6.40 -7.23 -0.97
N GLY A 164 5.36 -7.52 -1.74
CA GLY A 164 5.43 -7.72 -3.19
C GLY A 164 5.29 -6.43 -4.01
N GLY A 165 5.02 -5.29 -3.35
CA GLY A 165 4.83 -4.01 -4.02
C GLY A 165 4.57 -2.88 -3.04
N TRP A 166 4.52 -1.64 -3.56
CA TRP A 166 4.33 -0.43 -2.77
C TRP A 166 3.59 0.60 -3.62
N THR A 167 2.57 1.24 -3.04
CA THR A 167 1.64 2.11 -3.76
C THR A 167 1.56 3.47 -3.07
N ASP A 168 1.85 4.53 -3.82
CA ASP A 168 1.64 5.91 -3.39
C ASP A 168 0.14 6.27 -3.39
N TRP A 169 -0.25 7.28 -2.61
CA TRP A 169 -1.65 7.67 -2.46
C TRP A 169 -2.19 8.53 -3.62
N ASN A 170 -2.01 9.84 -3.56
CA ASN A 170 -2.47 10.74 -4.63
C ASN A 170 -1.35 10.95 -5.65
N MET A 171 -1.58 10.54 -6.90
CA MET A 171 -0.59 10.75 -7.97
C MET A 171 -0.24 12.23 -8.18
N VAL A 172 -1.23 13.12 -8.07
CA VAL A 172 -1.11 14.56 -8.30
C VAL A 172 -2.03 15.32 -7.35
N LEU A 173 -1.53 16.37 -6.72
CA LEU A 173 -2.32 17.37 -5.99
C LEU A 173 -1.95 18.78 -6.45
N ASP A 174 -2.79 19.77 -6.14
CA ASP A 174 -2.44 21.17 -6.39
C ASP A 174 -1.47 21.73 -5.33
N THR A 175 -1.03 22.97 -5.50
CA THR A 175 -0.16 23.66 -4.53
C THR A 175 -0.80 23.88 -3.15
N GLN A 176 -2.08 23.59 -2.98
CA GLN A 176 -2.78 23.60 -1.69
C GLN A 176 -2.99 22.19 -1.12
N GLY A 177 -2.50 21.14 -1.79
CA GLY A 177 -2.64 19.76 -1.36
C GLY A 177 -4.05 19.19 -1.56
N GLY A 178 -4.80 19.72 -2.52
CA GLY A 178 -6.18 19.33 -2.84
C GLY A 178 -6.42 19.06 -4.33
N PRO A 179 -7.71 19.03 -4.76
CA PRO A 179 -8.91 19.30 -3.97
C PRO A 179 -9.20 18.18 -2.95
N THR A 180 -9.67 18.56 -1.76
CA THR A 180 -10.06 17.61 -0.71
C THR A 180 -11.31 18.12 0.01
N TRP A 181 -12.19 17.20 0.38
CA TRP A 181 -13.35 17.50 1.22
C TRP A 181 -12.96 17.46 2.72
N SER A 182 -11.88 16.75 3.05
CA SER A 182 -11.30 16.72 4.38
C SER A 182 -10.72 18.10 4.69
N PRO A 183 -10.79 18.57 5.95
CA PRO A 183 -10.19 19.85 6.34
C PRO A 183 -8.65 19.84 6.27
N LYS A 184 -8.02 18.69 6.00
CA LYS A 184 -6.58 18.52 5.95
C LYS A 184 -6.11 18.41 4.49
N PRO A 185 -5.17 19.27 4.07
CA PRO A 185 -4.44 19.09 2.81
C PRO A 185 -3.41 17.96 2.93
N TYR A 186 -3.05 17.36 1.80
CA TYR A 186 -2.10 16.25 1.71
C TYR A 186 -0.94 16.60 0.76
N ASN A 187 0.08 15.75 0.72
CA ASN A 187 1.18 15.86 -0.23
C ASN A 187 1.07 14.81 -1.34
N ALA A 188 1.77 15.04 -2.45
CA ALA A 188 1.83 14.12 -3.58
C ALA A 188 3.22 14.20 -4.25
N PRO A 189 3.67 13.14 -4.91
CA PRO A 189 4.92 13.17 -5.69
C PRO A 189 4.92 14.18 -6.84
N ILE A 190 3.76 14.58 -7.34
CA ILE A 190 3.61 15.62 -8.37
C ILE A 190 2.65 16.70 -7.86
N ILE A 191 3.12 17.95 -7.90
CA ILE A 191 2.33 19.12 -7.53
C ILE A 191 2.00 19.93 -8.77
N ALA A 192 0.72 20.08 -9.09
CA ALA A 192 0.25 20.91 -10.19
C ALA A 192 0.07 22.36 -9.74
N ASN A 193 0.65 23.30 -10.49
CA ASN A 193 0.30 24.71 -10.32
C ASN A 193 -0.93 25.00 -11.17
N LEU A 194 -2.04 25.44 -10.57
CA LEU A 194 -3.27 25.72 -11.33
C LEU A 194 -3.29 27.14 -11.91
N THR A 195 -2.33 27.98 -11.54
CA THR A 195 -2.23 29.38 -12.01
C THR A 195 -1.29 29.54 -13.21
N SER A 196 -0.50 28.52 -13.51
CA SER A 196 0.42 28.42 -14.65
C SER A 196 0.33 27.01 -15.25
N ASP A 197 0.71 26.82 -16.52
CA ASP A 197 0.70 25.49 -17.16
C ASP A 197 1.97 24.69 -16.80
N GLU A 198 2.15 24.41 -15.50
CA GLU A 198 3.34 23.71 -15.00
C GLU A 198 3.04 22.77 -13.83
N PHE A 199 3.95 21.83 -13.60
CA PHE A 199 3.91 20.94 -12.45
C PHE A 199 5.33 20.69 -11.91
N TYR A 200 5.41 20.40 -10.63
CA TYR A 200 6.65 20.12 -9.92
C TYR A 200 6.72 18.65 -9.57
N LYS A 201 7.79 17.99 -10.00
CA LYS A 201 8.11 16.61 -9.60
C LYS A 201 8.93 16.68 -8.32
N GLN A 202 8.35 16.22 -7.22
CA GLN A 202 8.98 16.25 -5.90
C GLN A 202 10.08 15.18 -5.78
N PRO A 203 10.99 15.28 -4.80
CA PRO A 203 11.96 14.22 -4.53
C PRO A 203 11.31 12.84 -4.39
N SER A 204 10.17 12.72 -3.71
CA SER A 204 9.41 11.45 -3.61
C SER A 204 9.08 10.82 -4.97
N TYR A 205 8.80 11.61 -6.02
CA TYR A 205 8.63 11.08 -7.38
C TYR A 205 9.88 10.37 -7.88
N TYR A 206 11.06 10.98 -7.67
CA TYR A 206 12.31 10.40 -8.14
C TYR A 206 12.71 9.17 -7.32
N PHE A 207 12.45 9.18 -6.01
CA PHE A 207 12.60 7.99 -5.17
C PHE A 207 11.71 6.85 -5.64
N LEU A 208 10.42 7.09 -5.92
CA LEU A 208 9.54 6.09 -6.54
C LEU A 208 10.10 5.59 -7.87
N ALA A 209 10.60 6.50 -8.72
CA ALA A 209 11.17 6.16 -10.02
C ALA A 209 12.44 5.29 -9.94
N HIS A 210 13.24 5.39 -8.87
CA HIS A 210 14.39 4.53 -8.61
C HIS A 210 14.02 3.05 -8.44
N PHE A 211 12.78 2.75 -8.05
CA PHE A 211 12.27 1.38 -7.95
C PHE A 211 11.44 1.03 -9.18
N SER A 212 10.40 1.83 -9.49
CA SER A 212 9.41 1.50 -10.53
C SER A 212 9.98 1.45 -11.94
N SER A 213 11.03 2.21 -12.24
CA SER A 213 11.65 2.21 -13.57
C SER A 213 12.56 1.01 -13.81
N PHE A 214 13.03 0.35 -12.76
CA PHE A 214 14.10 -0.65 -12.85
C PHE A 214 13.70 -2.02 -12.31
N ILE A 215 12.62 -2.12 -11.51
CA ILE A 215 12.13 -3.36 -10.93
C ILE A 215 10.76 -3.68 -11.58
N PRO A 216 10.74 -4.26 -12.80
CA PRO A 216 9.48 -4.59 -13.47
C PRO A 216 8.69 -5.69 -12.73
N PRO A 217 7.37 -5.81 -12.97
CA PRO A 217 6.55 -6.89 -12.43
C PRO A 217 7.17 -8.26 -12.70
N GLY A 218 7.15 -9.14 -11.68
CA GLY A 218 7.78 -10.46 -11.75
C GLY A 218 9.26 -10.51 -11.34
N SER A 219 9.88 -9.36 -11.03
CA SER A 219 11.21 -9.32 -10.41
C SER A 219 11.20 -10.04 -9.06
N LYS A 220 12.33 -10.66 -8.71
CA LYS A 220 12.51 -11.40 -7.45
C LYS A 220 13.59 -10.75 -6.63
N ARG A 221 13.31 -10.45 -5.35
CA ARG A 221 14.36 -10.03 -4.41
C ARG A 221 15.36 -11.16 -4.23
N VAL A 222 16.65 -10.83 -4.26
CA VAL A 222 17.75 -11.76 -3.98
C VAL A 222 18.52 -11.33 -2.74
N GLY A 223 19.27 -12.26 -2.14
CA GLY A 223 20.13 -11.96 -1.00
C GLY A 223 21.23 -10.96 -1.38
N LEU A 224 21.49 -10.00 -0.51
CA LEU A 224 22.58 -9.03 -0.64
C LEU A 224 23.26 -8.89 0.73
N THR A 225 24.59 -9.08 0.75
CA THR A 225 25.42 -8.98 1.96
C THR A 225 26.48 -7.91 1.75
N THR A 226 26.74 -7.10 2.77
CA THR A 226 27.81 -6.08 2.76
C THR A 226 28.75 -6.29 3.95
N GLU A 227 30.01 -5.92 3.78
CA GLU A 227 31.01 -5.90 4.87
C GLU A 227 30.89 -4.64 5.75
N ASP A 228 30.35 -3.53 5.19
CA ASP A 228 30.05 -2.29 5.90
C ASP A 228 28.70 -1.74 5.41
N ALA A 229 27.73 -1.65 6.31
CA ALA A 229 26.37 -1.18 6.04
C ALA A 229 26.08 0.19 6.65
N ARG A 230 27.07 0.84 7.28
CA ARG A 230 26.80 2.03 8.11
C ARG A 230 26.20 3.16 7.28
N GLY A 231 24.97 3.53 7.63
CA GLY A 231 24.21 4.60 6.96
C GLY A 231 23.56 4.22 5.63
N LEU A 232 23.63 2.94 5.22
CA LEU A 232 23.08 2.48 3.95
C LEU A 232 21.86 1.59 4.12
N GLU A 233 20.83 1.88 3.33
CA GLU A 233 19.72 0.98 3.09
C GLU A 233 19.80 0.46 1.65
N TYR A 234 19.60 -0.84 1.46
CA TYR A 234 19.81 -1.45 0.15
C TYR A 234 18.96 -2.71 -0.07
N ALA A 235 18.70 -2.98 -1.35
CA ALA A 235 18.04 -4.19 -1.80
C ALA A 235 18.56 -4.58 -3.18
N ALA A 236 18.48 -5.87 -3.50
CA ALA A 236 18.87 -6.41 -4.80
C ALA A 236 17.74 -7.26 -5.39
N PHE A 237 17.58 -7.18 -6.70
CA PHE A 237 16.51 -7.84 -7.45
C PHE A 237 17.06 -8.49 -8.72
N LEU A 238 16.54 -9.68 -9.03
CA LEU A 238 16.68 -10.34 -10.32
C LEU A 238 15.42 -10.08 -11.14
N THR A 239 15.57 -9.40 -12.27
CA THR A 239 14.47 -9.10 -13.20
C THR A 239 14.10 -10.32 -14.06
N PRO A 240 12.90 -10.35 -14.67
CA PRO A 240 12.52 -11.39 -15.62
C PRO A 240 13.44 -11.51 -16.85
N GLU A 241 14.21 -10.46 -17.17
CA GLU A 241 15.21 -10.47 -18.24
C GLU A 241 16.63 -10.81 -17.73
N ASP A 242 16.75 -11.49 -16.59
CA ASP A 242 18.01 -11.95 -15.98
C ASP A 242 19.02 -10.83 -15.65
N ARG A 243 18.54 -9.59 -15.47
CA ARG A 243 19.36 -8.45 -14.99
C ARG A 243 19.31 -8.35 -13.48
N ILE A 244 20.45 -8.00 -12.88
CA ILE A 244 20.53 -7.63 -11.46
C ILE A 244 20.37 -6.13 -11.31
N VAL A 245 19.46 -5.72 -10.43
CA VAL A 245 19.22 -4.34 -10.05
C VAL A 245 19.53 -4.21 -8.57
N VAL A 246 20.35 -3.22 -8.21
CA VAL A 246 20.68 -2.91 -6.82
C VAL A 246 20.25 -1.48 -6.55
N THR A 247 19.41 -1.30 -5.53
CA THR A 247 19.00 0.01 -5.02
C THR A 247 19.77 0.29 -3.74
N ILE A 248 20.38 1.47 -3.64
CA ILE A 248 21.15 1.89 -2.47
C ILE A 248 20.72 3.31 -2.11
N GLN A 249 20.34 3.52 -0.87
CA GLN A 249 20.09 4.83 -0.27
C GLN A 249 21.13 5.09 0.81
N ASN A 250 21.70 6.31 0.80
CA ASN A 250 22.63 6.79 1.80
C ASN A 250 22.00 8.01 2.49
N LYS A 251 21.92 7.97 3.83
CA LYS A 251 21.33 9.03 4.67
C LYS A 251 22.41 9.78 5.44
#